data_AF-A0A1I6WEI5-F1
#
_entry.id   AF-A0A1I6WEI5-F1
#
_cell.length_a   1.000
_cell.length_b   1.000
_cell.length_c   1.000
_cell.angle_alpha   90.00
_cell.angle_beta   90.00
_cell.angle_gamma   90.00
#
_symmetry.space_group_name_H-M   'P 1'
#
loop_
_entity.id
_entity.type
_entity.pdbx_description
1 polymer ?
#
loop_
_entity_poly.entity_id
_entity_poly.type
_entity_poly.pdbx_seq_one_letter_code
_entity_poly.pdbx_strand_id
1 'polypeptide(L)'
;MESQFYEVIRFYEEKISNFQLFSKRNLWIIFYCIGLVALFILAFLGPKSMTGQLLLIILVLSLAILQFMFIYNIEKEFGNLKDLGFKEKVKKCSYSLLNTRFLLCFNDGKSVREKKVNDLRMFLKEEGLYSKEYLDEYIKLLEKEYQSRFSSGTSLYLLISFFVSIWTFFIQVVCNPQELVKSNNLDFLYVKSIIIMLIIILFVTYASFKICVAFLKPMVFLVIPIKKYEMLDLLSILREVYFECFIQESKKQKRIYKDLV
;
A
#
# COMPACT_ATOMS: atom_id res chain seq x y z
N MET A 1 -1.34 -4.15 -33.53
CA MET A 1 -0.50 -3.55 -32.48
C MET A 1 -1.34 -2.84 -31.42
N GLU A 2 -2.18 -1.84 -31.76
CA GLU A 2 -3.11 -1.25 -30.77
C GLU A 2 -4.10 -2.26 -30.17
N SER A 3 -4.66 -3.20 -30.95
CA SER A 3 -5.57 -4.21 -30.38
C SER A 3 -4.85 -5.13 -29.36
N GLN A 4 -3.63 -5.54 -29.69
CA GLN A 4 -2.79 -6.39 -28.82
C GLN A 4 -2.32 -5.63 -27.57
N PHE A 5 -2.11 -4.32 -27.66
CA PHE A 5 -1.85 -3.43 -26.52
C PHE A 5 -3.03 -3.43 -25.54
N TYR A 6 -4.25 -3.28 -26.05
CA TYR A 6 -5.44 -3.33 -25.19
C TYR A 6 -5.71 -4.73 -24.62
N GLU A 7 -5.30 -5.79 -25.32
CA GLU A 7 -5.40 -7.16 -24.80
C GLU A 7 -4.47 -7.41 -23.61
N VAL A 8 -3.23 -6.90 -23.63
CA VAL A 8 -2.31 -7.01 -22.48
C VAL A 8 -2.86 -6.24 -21.27
N ILE A 9 -3.40 -5.04 -21.48
CA ILE A 9 -4.03 -4.24 -20.41
C ILE A 9 -5.26 -4.97 -19.85
N ARG A 10 -6.14 -5.47 -20.73
CA ARG A 10 -7.35 -6.18 -20.31
C ARG A 10 -7.01 -7.46 -19.55
N PHE A 11 -6.05 -8.24 -20.03
CA PHE A 11 -5.58 -9.43 -19.34
C PHE A 11 -5.04 -9.09 -17.94
N TYR A 12 -4.25 -8.02 -17.83
CA TYR A 12 -3.76 -7.55 -16.54
C TYR A 12 -4.92 -7.18 -15.60
N GLU A 13 -5.86 -6.35 -16.05
CA GLU A 13 -7.00 -5.89 -15.26
C GLU A 13 -7.88 -7.07 -14.78
N GLU A 14 -8.13 -8.06 -15.64
CA GLU A 14 -9.03 -9.19 -15.36
C GLU A 14 -8.38 -10.34 -14.57
N LYS A 15 -7.07 -10.56 -14.71
CA LYS A 15 -6.41 -11.78 -14.17
C LYS A 15 -5.32 -11.49 -13.15
N ILE A 16 -4.61 -10.37 -13.26
CA ILE A 16 -3.35 -10.11 -12.53
C ILE A 16 -3.45 -8.91 -11.57
N SER A 17 -4.42 -8.01 -11.80
CA SER A 17 -4.60 -6.82 -10.96
C SER A 17 -4.75 -7.18 -9.48
N ASN A 18 -4.29 -6.28 -8.62
CA ASN A 18 -4.40 -6.46 -7.16
C ASN A 18 -5.85 -6.72 -6.75
N PHE A 19 -6.77 -5.96 -7.32
CA PHE A 19 -8.19 -6.10 -7.07
C PHE A 19 -8.68 -7.53 -7.35
N GLN A 20 -8.27 -8.13 -8.47
CA GLN A 20 -8.69 -9.50 -8.81
C GLN A 20 -7.99 -10.54 -7.94
N LEU A 21 -6.67 -10.42 -7.74
CA LEU A 21 -5.89 -11.34 -6.91
C LEU A 21 -6.35 -11.38 -5.45
N PHE A 22 -6.86 -10.27 -4.93
CA PHE A 22 -7.30 -10.15 -3.54
C PHE A 22 -8.83 -10.04 -3.37
N SER A 23 -9.61 -10.16 -4.45
CA SER A 23 -11.08 -10.04 -4.45
C SER A 23 -11.75 -10.91 -3.37
N LYS A 24 -11.33 -12.17 -3.23
CA LYS A 24 -11.82 -13.13 -2.22
C LYS A 24 -11.51 -12.71 -0.78
N ARG A 25 -10.57 -11.79 -0.59
CA ARG A 25 -10.07 -11.30 0.70
C ARG A 25 -10.45 -9.84 0.96
N ASN A 26 -11.24 -9.20 0.10
CA ASN A 26 -11.63 -7.79 0.26
C ASN A 26 -12.29 -7.52 1.62
N LEU A 27 -13.18 -8.41 2.09
CA LEU A 27 -13.80 -8.27 3.42
C LEU A 27 -12.77 -8.27 4.55
N TRP A 28 -11.73 -9.11 4.47
CA TRP A 28 -10.65 -9.14 5.46
C TRP A 28 -9.85 -7.84 5.48
N ILE A 29 -9.56 -7.28 4.30
CA ILE A 29 -8.85 -6.02 4.17
C ILE A 29 -9.71 -4.86 4.72
N ILE A 30 -11.02 -4.88 4.48
CA ILE A 30 -11.96 -3.90 5.04
C ILE A 30 -12.00 -3.98 6.57
N PHE A 31 -12.12 -5.18 7.15
CA PHE A 31 -12.08 -5.36 8.60
C PHE A 31 -10.75 -4.90 9.20
N TYR A 32 -9.64 -5.16 8.51
CA TYR A 32 -8.32 -4.67 8.91
C TYR A 32 -8.25 -3.14 8.89
N CYS A 33 -8.75 -2.49 7.85
CA CYS A 33 -8.82 -1.03 7.75
C CYS A 33 -9.68 -0.41 8.86
N ILE A 34 -10.86 -0.98 9.14
CA ILE A 34 -11.73 -0.54 10.23
C ILE A 34 -11.02 -0.70 11.58
N GLY A 35 -10.36 -1.83 11.81
CA GLY A 35 -9.60 -2.08 13.03
C GLY A 35 -8.41 -1.12 13.20
N LEU A 36 -7.71 -0.77 12.12
CA LEU A 36 -6.65 0.26 12.14
C LEU A 36 -7.19 1.64 12.51
N VAL A 37 -8.34 2.04 11.94
CA VAL A 37 -8.99 3.31 12.28
C VAL A 37 -9.46 3.31 13.74
N ALA A 38 -10.05 2.21 14.20
CA ALA A 38 -10.44 2.04 15.59
C ALA A 38 -9.24 2.10 16.54
N LEU A 39 -8.12 1.46 16.18
CA LEU A 39 -6.87 1.51 16.94
C LEU A 39 -6.35 2.94 17.03
N PHE A 40 -6.38 3.67 15.91
CA PHE A 40 -5.96 5.06 15.85
C PHE A 40 -6.82 5.94 16.77
N ILE A 41 -8.15 5.80 16.71
CA ILE A 41 -9.08 6.56 17.56
C ILE A 41 -8.85 6.24 19.03
N LEU A 42 -8.74 4.96 19.40
CA LEU A 42 -8.53 4.54 20.78
C LEU A 42 -7.17 5.00 21.32
N ALA A 43 -6.11 4.91 20.52
CA ALA A 43 -4.78 5.39 20.90
C ALA A 43 -4.77 6.92 21.06
N PHE A 44 -5.45 7.65 20.17
CA PHE A 44 -5.51 9.11 20.19
C PHE A 44 -6.33 9.64 21.36
N LEU A 45 -7.46 9.01 21.68
CA LEU A 45 -8.29 9.39 22.83
C LEU A 45 -7.61 9.08 24.17
N GLY A 46 -6.55 8.27 24.17
CA GLY A 46 -5.73 7.95 25.34
C GLY A 46 -6.55 7.22 26.41
N PRO A 47 -6.52 5.87 26.47
CA PRO A 47 -7.31 5.16 27.47
C PRO A 47 -6.80 5.48 28.88
N LYS A 48 -7.51 6.36 29.59
CA LYS A 48 -7.22 6.71 30.99
C LYS A 48 -7.64 5.61 31.97
N SER A 49 -8.50 4.69 31.54
CA SER A 49 -8.98 3.56 32.34
C SER A 49 -8.26 2.25 31.99
N MET A 50 -8.13 1.37 32.98
CA MET A 50 -7.58 0.01 32.81
C MET A 50 -8.34 -0.77 31.73
N THR A 51 -9.67 -0.62 31.66
CA THR A 51 -10.52 -1.21 30.62
C THR A 51 -10.13 -0.73 29.22
N GLY A 52 -9.85 0.56 29.06
CA GLY A 52 -9.43 1.11 27.76
C GLY A 52 -8.05 0.60 27.32
N GLN A 53 -7.11 0.45 28.26
CA GLN A 53 -5.79 -0.11 27.96
C GLN A 53 -5.89 -1.58 27.55
N LEU A 54 -6.75 -2.35 28.23
CA LEU A 54 -6.99 -3.75 27.93
C LEU A 54 -7.65 -3.93 26.55
N LEU A 55 -8.62 -3.08 26.19
CA LEU A 55 -9.21 -3.04 24.85
C LEU A 55 -8.17 -2.71 23.78
N LEU A 56 -7.26 -1.77 24.05
CA LEU A 56 -6.18 -1.42 23.12
C LEU A 56 -5.23 -2.60 22.88
N ILE A 57 -4.85 -3.33 23.93
CA ILE A 57 -4.01 -4.54 23.81
C ILE A 57 -4.73 -5.62 22.99
N ILE A 58 -6.01 -5.90 23.28
CA ILE A 58 -6.81 -6.87 22.52
C ILE A 58 -6.87 -6.48 21.05
N LEU A 59 -7.07 -5.19 20.75
CA LEU A 59 -7.17 -4.71 19.38
C LEU A 59 -5.84 -4.83 18.62
N VAL A 60 -4.71 -4.53 19.27
CA VAL A 60 -3.37 -4.72 18.66
C VAL A 60 -3.12 -6.20 18.37
N LEU A 61 -3.43 -7.10 19.32
CA LEU A 61 -3.25 -8.53 19.14
C LEU A 61 -4.16 -9.09 18.04
N SER A 62 -5.42 -8.67 17.98
CA SER A 62 -6.35 -9.13 16.94
C SER A 62 -5.92 -8.67 15.55
N LEU A 63 -5.44 -7.42 15.40
CA LEU A 63 -4.89 -6.93 14.15
C LEU A 63 -3.64 -7.70 13.73
N ALA A 64 -2.71 -7.99 14.65
CA ALA A 64 -1.52 -8.78 14.35
C ALA A 64 -1.86 -10.21 13.88
N ILE A 65 -2.82 -10.86 14.54
CA ILE A 65 -3.31 -12.18 14.14
C ILE A 65 -3.95 -12.11 12.75
N LEU A 66 -4.78 -11.10 12.50
CA LEU A 66 -5.46 -10.92 11.23
C LEU A 66 -4.47 -10.71 10.07
N GLN A 67 -3.43 -9.90 10.29
CA GLN A 67 -2.34 -9.74 9.31
C GLN A 67 -1.60 -11.05 9.03
N PHE A 68 -1.26 -11.80 10.09
CA PHE A 68 -0.56 -13.07 9.92
C PHE A 68 -1.42 -14.08 9.14
N MET A 69 -2.71 -14.18 9.48
CA MET A 69 -3.66 -15.04 8.78
C MET A 69 -3.84 -14.62 7.31
N PHE A 70 -3.85 -13.32 7.05
CA PHE A 70 -3.91 -12.80 5.68
C PHE A 70 -2.71 -13.29 4.87
N ILE A 71 -1.48 -13.06 5.33
CA ILE A 71 -0.26 -13.49 4.64
C ILE A 71 -0.20 -15.01 4.49
N TYR A 72 -0.52 -15.75 5.55
CA TYR A 72 -0.54 -17.21 5.51
C TYR A 72 -1.46 -17.74 4.41
N ASN A 73 -2.66 -17.19 4.29
CA ASN A 73 -3.60 -17.58 3.25
C ASN A 73 -3.07 -17.28 1.85
N ILE A 74 -2.37 -16.16 1.67
CA ILE A 74 -1.82 -15.75 0.37
C ILE A 74 -0.69 -16.70 -0.03
N GLU A 75 0.28 -16.90 0.86
CA GLU A 75 1.41 -17.80 0.64
C GLU A 75 0.93 -19.25 0.42
N LYS A 76 -0.15 -19.66 1.10
CA LYS A 76 -0.79 -20.96 0.87
C LYS A 76 -1.37 -21.06 -0.55
N GLU A 77 -2.11 -20.05 -0.99
CA GLU A 77 -2.74 -20.02 -2.31
C GLU A 77 -1.72 -19.95 -3.45
N PHE A 78 -0.56 -19.33 -3.22
CA PHE A 78 0.54 -19.31 -4.17
C PHE A 78 1.34 -20.63 -4.19
N GLY A 79 0.98 -21.60 -3.34
CA GLY A 79 1.67 -22.88 -3.24
C GLY A 79 3.02 -22.80 -2.53
N ASN A 80 3.43 -21.62 -2.04
CA ASN A 80 4.70 -21.38 -1.37
C ASN A 80 4.84 -22.11 -0.03
N LEU A 81 3.75 -22.65 0.50
CA LEU A 81 3.70 -23.41 1.75
C LEU A 81 3.49 -24.92 1.55
N LYS A 82 3.45 -25.40 0.30
CA LYS A 82 3.40 -26.84 0.01
C LYS A 82 4.68 -27.49 0.53
N ASP A 83 4.54 -28.69 1.09
CA ASP A 83 5.64 -29.55 1.56
C ASP A 83 6.49 -29.01 2.72
N LEU A 84 6.12 -27.87 3.32
CA LEU A 84 6.81 -27.31 4.50
C LEU A 84 6.20 -27.78 5.83
N GLY A 85 7.07 -27.98 6.83
CA GLY A 85 6.65 -28.25 8.22
C GLY A 85 5.99 -27.02 8.88
N PHE A 86 5.25 -27.21 9.98
CA PHE A 86 4.54 -26.12 10.67
C PHE A 86 5.48 -24.96 11.08
N LYS A 87 6.64 -25.29 11.69
CA LYS A 87 7.64 -24.31 12.11
C LYS A 87 8.19 -23.48 10.95
N GLU A 88 8.40 -24.12 9.79
CA GLU A 88 8.90 -23.47 8.59
C GLU A 88 7.84 -22.58 7.94
N LYS A 89 6.58 -23.01 7.93
CA LYS A 89 5.43 -22.19 7.48
C LYS A 89 5.33 -20.91 8.28
N VAL A 90 5.39 -21.01 9.61
CA VAL A 90 5.36 -19.84 10.50
C VAL A 90 6.56 -18.93 10.24
N LYS A 91 7.78 -19.48 10.14
CA LYS A 91 8.99 -18.70 9.86
C LYS A 91 8.89 -17.94 8.52
N LYS A 92 8.42 -18.61 7.46
CA LYS A 92 8.25 -18.01 6.13
C LYS A 92 7.19 -16.91 6.14
N CYS A 93 6.06 -17.12 6.81
CA CYS A 93 5.01 -16.11 6.93
C CYS A 93 5.47 -14.90 7.75
N SER A 94 6.15 -15.11 8.88
CA SER A 94 6.72 -14.01 9.68
C SER A 94 7.78 -13.22 8.90
N TYR A 95 8.62 -13.90 8.12
CA TYR A 95 9.58 -13.23 7.24
C TYR A 95 8.88 -12.40 6.15
N SER A 96 7.83 -12.94 5.52
CA SER A 96 7.03 -12.23 4.53
C SER A 96 6.32 -11.02 5.14
N LEU A 97 5.83 -11.13 6.39
CA LEU A 97 5.22 -10.05 7.16
C LEU A 97 6.21 -8.91 7.44
N LEU A 98 7.44 -9.23 7.85
CA LEU A 98 8.49 -8.23 8.06
C LEU A 98 8.95 -7.59 6.75
N ASN A 99 9.14 -8.39 5.69
CA ASN A 99 9.62 -7.93 4.40
C ASN A 99 8.60 -6.99 3.71
N THR A 100 7.31 -7.27 3.89
CA THR A 100 6.22 -6.40 3.40
C THR A 100 5.93 -5.22 4.34
N ARG A 101 6.74 -5.03 5.39
CA ARG A 101 6.57 -3.99 6.43
C ARG A 101 5.14 -3.98 6.99
N PHE A 102 4.67 -5.14 7.47
CA PHE A 102 3.30 -5.29 7.99
C PHE A 102 2.23 -4.92 6.96
N LEU A 103 2.35 -5.48 5.75
CA LEU A 103 1.47 -5.27 4.60
C LEU A 103 1.53 -3.89 3.92
N LEU A 104 2.33 -2.94 4.42
CA LEU A 104 2.54 -1.62 3.80
C LEU A 104 3.06 -1.71 2.36
N CYS A 105 3.93 -2.68 2.10
CA CYS A 105 4.53 -2.95 0.79
C CYS A 105 4.09 -4.33 0.29
N PHE A 106 2.86 -4.76 0.61
CA PHE A 106 2.41 -6.11 0.25
C PHE A 106 2.36 -6.32 -1.26
N ASN A 107 2.01 -5.28 -2.02
CA ASN A 107 2.01 -5.32 -3.49
C ASN A 107 3.41 -5.63 -4.06
N ASP A 108 4.45 -5.14 -3.40
CA ASP A 108 5.86 -5.35 -3.76
C ASP A 108 6.44 -6.62 -3.08
N GLY A 109 5.59 -7.38 -2.38
CA GLY A 109 5.97 -8.64 -1.76
C GLY A 109 6.48 -9.60 -2.82
N LYS A 110 7.67 -10.17 -2.59
CA LYS A 110 8.35 -11.08 -3.53
C LYS A 110 7.42 -12.15 -4.12
N SER A 111 6.63 -12.80 -3.27
CA SER A 111 5.68 -13.84 -3.66
C SER A 111 4.57 -13.35 -4.59
N VAL A 112 4.02 -12.15 -4.33
CA VAL A 112 2.98 -11.53 -5.17
C VAL A 112 3.58 -11.12 -6.51
N ARG A 113 4.75 -10.48 -6.47
CA ARG A 113 5.45 -10.03 -7.66
C ARG A 113 5.82 -11.18 -8.59
N GLU A 114 6.42 -12.25 -8.04
CA GLU A 114 6.79 -13.45 -8.79
C GLU A 114 5.58 -14.10 -9.47
N LYS A 115 4.43 -14.15 -8.77
CA LYS A 115 3.19 -14.67 -9.36
C LYS A 115 2.74 -13.82 -10.55
N LYS A 116 2.66 -12.50 -10.38
CA LYS A 116 2.24 -11.58 -11.45
C LYS A 116 3.16 -11.64 -12.67
N VAL A 117 4.48 -11.67 -12.44
CA VAL A 117 5.49 -11.80 -13.51
C VAL A 117 5.32 -13.12 -14.24
N ASN A 118 5.15 -14.24 -13.53
CA ASN A 118 4.97 -15.55 -14.15
C ASN A 118 3.67 -15.63 -14.98
N ASP A 119 2.56 -15.13 -14.45
CA ASP A 119 1.26 -15.14 -15.13
C ASP A 119 1.31 -14.27 -16.40
N LEU A 120 1.92 -13.08 -16.33
CA LEU A 120 2.12 -12.22 -17.50
C LEU A 120 3.08 -12.86 -18.51
N ARG A 121 4.16 -13.51 -18.04
CA ARG A 121 5.12 -14.20 -18.90
C ARG A 121 4.47 -15.34 -19.68
N MET A 122 3.61 -16.14 -19.03
CA MET A 122 2.90 -17.24 -19.70
C MET A 122 1.98 -16.69 -20.78
N PHE A 123 1.18 -15.69 -20.46
CA PHE A 123 0.29 -15.03 -21.43
C PHE A 123 1.05 -14.47 -22.65
N LEU A 124 2.13 -13.71 -22.43
CA LEU A 124 2.93 -13.15 -23.52
C LEU A 124 3.57 -14.22 -24.42
N LYS A 125 3.89 -15.39 -23.87
CA LYS A 125 4.42 -16.51 -24.65
C LYS A 125 3.32 -17.19 -25.48
N GLU A 126 2.14 -17.39 -24.90
CA GLU A 126 0.98 -17.98 -25.58
C GLU A 126 0.52 -17.11 -26.76
N GLU A 127 0.50 -15.79 -26.58
CA GLU A 127 0.12 -14.81 -27.62
C GLU A 127 1.26 -14.51 -28.63
N GLY A 128 2.45 -15.11 -28.46
CA GLY A 128 3.60 -14.85 -29.34
C GLY A 128 4.19 -13.44 -29.23
N LEU A 129 3.85 -12.70 -28.17
CA LEU A 129 4.30 -11.33 -27.89
C LEU A 129 5.60 -11.26 -27.05
N TYR A 130 6.16 -12.42 -26.72
CA TYR A 130 7.38 -12.54 -25.91
C TYR A 130 8.65 -12.27 -26.73
N SER A 131 8.84 -11.01 -27.15
CA SER A 131 10.08 -10.53 -27.76
C SER A 131 10.52 -9.21 -27.15
N LYS A 132 11.83 -8.90 -27.23
CA LYS A 132 12.37 -7.64 -26.74
C LYS A 132 11.76 -6.43 -27.46
N GLU A 133 11.56 -6.54 -28.77
CA GLU A 133 11.06 -5.45 -29.62
C GLU A 133 9.61 -5.09 -29.28
N TYR A 134 8.74 -6.10 -29.18
CA TYR A 134 7.34 -5.88 -28.80
C TYR A 134 7.23 -5.30 -27.39
N LEU A 135 8.00 -5.82 -26.43
CA LEU A 135 7.98 -5.32 -25.05
C LEU A 135 8.48 -3.89 -24.92
N ASP A 136 9.51 -3.48 -25.65
CA ASP A 136 10.01 -2.10 -25.65
C ASP A 136 8.95 -1.13 -26.20
N GLU A 137 8.26 -1.52 -27.27
CA GLU A 137 7.18 -0.74 -27.85
C GLU A 137 5.97 -0.63 -26.90
N TYR A 138 5.60 -1.74 -26.24
CA TYR A 138 4.55 -1.75 -25.21
C TYR A 138 4.86 -0.80 -24.05
N ILE A 139 6.09 -0.84 -23.53
CA ILE A 139 6.51 0.03 -22.42
C ILE A 139 6.41 1.50 -22.83
N LYS A 140 6.87 1.86 -24.03
CA LYS A 140 6.81 3.24 -24.55
C LYS A 140 5.39 3.75 -24.71
N LEU A 141 4.50 2.94 -25.28
CA LEU A 141 3.08 3.30 -25.45
C LEU A 141 2.39 3.51 -24.10
N LEU A 142 2.63 2.60 -23.15
CA LEU A 142 2.02 2.65 -21.82
C LEU A 142 2.54 3.85 -20.99
N GLU A 143 3.82 4.18 -21.11
CA GLU A 143 4.43 5.34 -20.45
C GLU A 143 3.87 6.66 -21.00
N LYS A 144 3.65 6.75 -22.31
CA LYS A 144 3.02 7.90 -22.96
C LYS A 144 1.55 8.06 -22.53
N GLU A 145 0.78 6.98 -22.47
CA GLU A 145 -0.60 7.01 -22.00
C GLU A 145 -0.69 7.42 -20.52
N TYR A 146 0.22 6.91 -19.69
CA TYR A 146 0.33 7.27 -18.28
C TYR A 146 0.61 8.76 -18.08
N GLN A 147 1.61 9.31 -18.77
CA GLN A 147 1.98 10.73 -18.66
C GLN A 147 0.85 11.65 -19.16
N SER A 148 0.17 11.27 -20.24
CA SER A 148 -0.95 12.01 -20.80
C SER A 148 -2.14 12.09 -19.84
N ARG A 149 -2.49 10.97 -19.18
CA ARG A 149 -3.72 10.88 -18.37
C ARG A 149 -3.55 11.22 -16.89
N PHE A 150 -2.35 11.08 -16.32
CA PHE A 150 -2.17 11.09 -14.86
C PHE A 150 -1.06 12.01 -14.33
N SER A 151 -0.46 12.85 -15.18
CA SER A 151 0.62 13.78 -14.78
C SER A 151 0.17 14.93 -13.88
N SER A 152 -1.13 15.16 -13.73
CA SER A 152 -1.67 16.19 -12.84
C SER A 152 -2.27 15.57 -11.56
N GLY A 153 -1.83 16.06 -10.39
CA GLY A 153 -2.55 15.81 -9.15
C GLY A 153 -1.74 16.02 -7.87
N THR A 154 -1.85 17.22 -7.29
CA THR A 154 -1.55 17.47 -5.87
C THR A 154 -2.83 17.33 -5.04
N SER A 155 -2.93 16.24 -4.29
CA SER A 155 -3.98 16.02 -3.28
C SER A 155 -3.62 16.71 -1.96
N LEU A 156 -3.78 18.04 -1.92
CA LEU A 156 -3.58 18.86 -0.72
C LEU A 156 -4.89 19.38 -0.10
N TYR A 157 -5.97 19.49 -0.89
CA TYR A 157 -7.22 20.11 -0.44
C TYR A 157 -8.02 19.28 0.58
N LEU A 158 -8.03 17.95 0.46
CA LEU A 158 -8.75 17.07 1.40
C LEU A 158 -8.15 17.07 2.81
N LEU A 159 -6.83 17.28 2.91
CA LEU A 159 -6.14 17.42 4.20
C LEU A 159 -6.61 18.69 4.91
N ILE A 160 -6.68 19.81 4.20
CA ILE A 160 -7.04 21.12 4.77
C ILE A 160 -8.45 21.07 5.40
N SER A 161 -9.43 20.48 4.72
CA SER A 161 -10.81 20.40 5.23
C SER A 161 -10.94 19.58 6.51
N PHE A 162 -10.17 18.50 6.66
CA PHE A 162 -10.22 17.65 7.87
C PHE A 162 -9.54 18.33 9.06
N PHE A 163 -8.48 19.11 8.79
CA PHE A 163 -7.82 19.89 9.83
C PHE A 163 -8.74 20.96 10.39
N VAL A 164 -9.50 21.69 9.55
CA VAL A 164 -10.40 22.78 10.00
C VAL A 164 -11.39 22.34 11.08
N SER A 165 -12.00 21.15 10.96
CA SER A 165 -12.93 20.63 11.98
C SER A 165 -12.25 20.24 13.30
N ILE A 166 -11.01 19.74 13.22
CA ILE A 166 -10.20 19.43 14.41
C ILE A 166 -9.80 20.75 15.11
N TRP A 167 -9.44 21.79 14.34
CA TRP A 167 -9.15 23.12 14.86
C TRP A 167 -10.32 23.72 15.65
N THR A 168 -11.54 23.69 15.10
CA THR A 168 -12.71 24.27 15.76
C THR A 168 -13.07 23.56 17.06
N PHE A 169 -13.00 22.23 17.08
CA PHE A 169 -13.24 21.45 18.30
C PHE A 169 -12.19 21.73 19.38
N PHE A 170 -10.90 21.76 19.01
CA PHE A 170 -9.82 21.95 19.97
C PHE A 170 -9.80 23.37 20.57
N ILE A 171 -10.08 24.40 19.76
CA ILE A 171 -10.24 25.78 20.25
C ILE A 171 -11.42 25.86 21.23
N GLN A 172 -12.55 25.21 20.95
CA GLN A 172 -13.70 25.22 21.85
C GLN A 172 -13.44 24.52 23.19
N VAL A 173 -12.73 23.38 23.15
CA VAL A 173 -12.47 22.56 24.35
C VAL A 173 -11.32 23.12 25.20
N VAL A 174 -10.23 23.56 24.58
CA VAL A 174 -9.02 24.02 25.31
C VAL A 174 -9.06 25.50 25.64
N CYS A 175 -9.56 26.34 24.73
CA CYS A 175 -9.63 27.78 24.96
C CYS A 175 -10.94 28.21 25.62
N ASN A 176 -11.76 27.27 26.14
CA ASN A 176 -13.11 27.46 26.67
C ASN A 176 -13.43 28.95 26.94
N PRO A 177 -14.04 29.66 25.96
CA PRO A 177 -13.99 31.12 25.94
C PRO A 177 -14.66 31.77 27.15
N GLN A 178 -15.50 31.01 27.87
CA GLN A 178 -16.13 31.43 29.11
C GLN A 178 -15.19 31.43 30.33
N GLU A 179 -14.14 30.61 30.35
CA GLU A 179 -13.14 30.59 31.43
C GLU A 179 -12.02 31.61 31.21
N LEU A 180 -11.61 31.82 29.95
CA LEU A 180 -10.59 32.81 29.61
C LEU A 180 -11.05 34.26 29.92
N VAL A 181 -12.33 34.57 29.72
CA VAL A 181 -12.91 35.91 29.94
C VAL A 181 -13.07 36.24 31.43
N LYS A 182 -13.17 35.23 32.32
CA LYS A 182 -13.25 35.45 33.78
C LYS A 182 -11.89 35.75 34.43
N SER A 183 -10.80 35.45 33.74
CA SER A 183 -9.43 35.60 34.22
C SER A 183 -8.85 36.95 33.78
N ASN A 184 -9.03 38.01 34.59
CA ASN A 184 -8.47 39.34 34.31
C ASN A 184 -6.93 39.43 34.33
N ASN A 185 -6.21 38.35 34.69
CA ASN A 185 -4.74 38.30 34.73
C ASN A 185 -4.20 37.12 33.89
N LEU A 186 -4.47 37.12 32.59
CA LEU A 186 -3.80 36.21 31.66
C LEU A 186 -2.37 36.69 31.42
N ASP A 187 -1.43 36.11 32.17
CA ASP A 187 -0.01 36.40 32.03
C ASP A 187 0.49 36.04 30.62
N PHE A 188 1.27 36.91 29.98
CA PHE A 188 1.71 36.72 28.59
C PHE A 188 2.50 35.42 28.40
N LEU A 189 3.21 35.00 29.44
CA LEU A 189 3.93 33.73 29.49
C LEU A 189 2.99 32.51 29.41
N TYR A 190 1.82 32.59 30.04
CA TYR A 190 0.81 31.53 30.05
C TYR A 190 0.17 31.37 28.67
N VAL A 191 -0.17 32.49 28.00
CA VAL A 191 -0.67 32.50 26.61
C VAL A 191 0.36 31.90 25.66
N LYS A 192 1.64 32.28 25.80
CA LYS A 192 2.74 31.71 25.00
C LYS A 192 2.89 30.20 25.21
N SER A 193 2.76 29.73 26.45
CA SER A 193 2.82 28.30 26.78
C SER A 193 1.65 27.51 26.17
N ILE A 194 0.44 28.06 26.18
CA ILE A 194 -0.74 27.45 25.53
C ILE A 194 -0.52 27.34 24.03
N ILE A 195 -0.02 28.39 23.38
CA ILE A 195 0.27 28.40 21.93
C ILE A 195 1.32 27.33 21.59
N ILE A 196 2.40 27.22 22.37
CA ILE A 196 3.44 26.20 22.15
C ILE A 196 2.87 24.79 22.33
N MET A 197 2.09 24.54 23.39
CA MET A 197 1.43 23.24 23.60
C MET A 197 0.48 22.88 22.46
N LEU A 198 -0.28 23.85 21.95
CA LEU A 198 -1.14 23.66 20.77
C LEU A 198 -0.31 23.26 19.55
N ILE A 199 0.79 23.95 19.26
CA ILE A 199 1.68 23.62 18.13
C ILE A 199 2.23 22.19 18.27
N ILE A 200 2.65 21.78 19.48
CA ILE A 200 3.15 20.43 19.73
C ILE A 200 2.04 19.39 19.50
N ILE A 201 0.86 19.60 20.06
CA ILE A 201 -0.29 18.69 19.88
C ILE A 201 -0.67 18.58 18.41
N LEU A 202 -0.64 19.68 17.65
CA LEU A 202 -0.90 19.71 16.22
C LEU A 202 0.13 18.89 15.44
N PHE A 203 1.41 19.08 15.75
CA PHE A 203 2.48 18.32 15.11
C PHE A 203 2.33 16.82 15.37
N VAL A 204 2.05 16.43 16.62
CA VAL A 204 1.84 15.03 17.00
C VAL A 204 0.59 14.46 16.32
N THR A 205 -0.51 15.21 16.27
CA THR A 205 -1.77 14.78 15.62
C THR A 205 -1.58 14.63 14.11
N TYR A 206 -0.89 15.58 13.48
CA TYR A 206 -0.55 15.54 12.06
C TYR A 206 0.35 14.34 11.73
N ALA A 207 1.42 14.14 12.50
CA ALA A 207 2.33 13.02 12.32
C ALA A 207 1.59 11.69 12.47
N SER A 208 0.76 11.56 13.51
CA SER A 208 -0.06 10.37 13.77
C SER A 208 -1.05 10.11 12.63
N PHE A 209 -1.75 11.14 12.14
CA PHE A 209 -2.65 11.03 11.00
C PHE A 209 -1.91 10.61 9.73
N LYS A 210 -0.74 11.17 9.46
CA LYS A 210 0.11 10.79 8.31
C LYS A 210 0.52 9.33 8.39
N ILE A 211 0.87 8.84 9.58
CA ILE A 211 1.17 7.42 9.81
C ILE A 211 -0.07 6.57 9.50
N CYS A 212 -1.24 6.92 10.04
CA CYS A 212 -2.50 6.21 9.79
C CYS A 212 -2.84 6.14 8.28
N VAL A 213 -2.75 7.27 7.58
CA VAL A 213 -2.95 7.32 6.12
C VAL A 213 -1.92 6.47 5.38
N ALA A 214 -0.66 6.45 5.82
CA ALA A 214 0.37 5.60 5.23
C ALA A 214 0.05 4.10 5.38
N PHE A 215 -0.59 3.68 6.48
CA PHE A 215 -1.06 2.31 6.66
C PHE A 215 -2.32 1.98 5.85
N LEU A 216 -3.26 2.92 5.74
CA LEU A 216 -4.51 2.70 4.99
C LEU A 216 -4.30 2.72 3.48
N LYS A 217 -3.42 3.58 2.96
CA LYS A 217 -3.25 3.81 1.52
C LYS A 217 -2.92 2.52 0.73
N PRO A 218 -1.95 1.69 1.14
CA PRO A 218 -1.66 0.41 0.46
C PRO A 218 -2.85 -0.54 0.47
N MET A 219 -3.60 -0.61 1.59
CA MET A 219 -4.78 -1.48 1.71
C MET A 219 -5.90 -1.05 0.77
N VAL A 220 -6.12 0.26 0.65
CA VAL A 220 -7.09 0.81 -0.28
C VAL A 220 -6.75 0.41 -1.72
N PHE A 221 -5.47 0.37 -2.10
CA PHE A 221 -5.06 -0.07 -3.44
C PHE A 221 -5.21 -1.57 -3.69
N LEU A 222 -5.37 -2.39 -2.64
CA LEU A 222 -5.70 -3.80 -2.80
C LEU A 222 -7.20 -4.01 -3.05
N VAL A 223 -8.06 -3.10 -2.56
CA VAL A 223 -9.53 -3.24 -2.62
C VAL A 223 -10.16 -2.37 -3.70
N ILE A 224 -9.55 -1.24 -4.04
CA ILE A 224 -10.05 -0.31 -5.06
C ILE A 224 -9.11 -0.33 -6.25
N PRO A 225 -9.59 -0.71 -7.45
CA PRO A 225 -8.80 -0.64 -8.67
C PRO A 225 -8.60 0.83 -9.04
N ILE A 226 -7.40 1.35 -8.80
CA ILE A 226 -7.04 2.71 -9.22
C ILE A 226 -6.16 2.60 -10.45
N LYS A 227 -6.74 2.92 -11.61
CA LYS A 227 -6.09 2.85 -12.93
C LYS A 227 -4.67 3.40 -12.97
N LYS A 228 -4.43 4.54 -12.30
CA LYS A 228 -3.08 5.14 -12.20
C LYS A 228 -2.04 4.18 -11.61
N TYR A 229 -2.39 3.49 -10.53
CA TYR A 229 -1.48 2.56 -9.85
C TYR A 229 -1.40 1.21 -10.57
N GLU A 230 -2.50 0.77 -11.18
CA GLU A 230 -2.53 -0.45 -12.00
C GLU A 230 -1.64 -0.34 -13.24
N MET A 231 -1.68 0.80 -13.94
CA MET A 231 -0.77 1.05 -15.07
C MET A 231 0.69 1.13 -14.64
N LEU A 232 0.99 1.75 -13.49
CA LEU A 232 2.36 1.78 -12.95
C LEU A 232 2.87 0.38 -12.59
N ASP A 233 2.02 -0.44 -11.98
CA ASP A 233 2.37 -1.81 -11.61
C ASP A 233 2.59 -2.68 -12.86
N LEU A 234 1.68 -2.60 -13.85
CA LEU A 234 1.83 -3.27 -15.14
C LEU A 234 3.13 -2.84 -15.85
N LEU A 235 3.42 -1.54 -15.93
CA LEU A 235 4.64 -1.01 -16.53
C LEU A 235 5.90 -1.54 -15.83
N SER A 236 5.84 -1.64 -14.52
CA SER A 236 6.91 -2.21 -13.70
C SER A 236 7.12 -3.70 -14.02
N ILE A 237 6.05 -4.50 -14.12
CA ILE A 237 6.13 -5.93 -14.43
C ILE A 237 6.63 -6.13 -15.85
N LEU A 238 6.13 -5.35 -16.83
CA LEU A 238 6.60 -5.39 -18.21
C LEU A 238 8.09 -5.09 -18.32
N ARG A 239 8.62 -4.15 -17.54
CA ARG A 239 10.07 -3.85 -17.48
C ARG A 239 10.88 -5.04 -16.95
N GLU A 240 10.38 -5.77 -15.96
CA GLU A 240 11.03 -6.99 -15.48
C GLU A 240 11.04 -8.08 -16.55
N VAL A 241 9.90 -8.33 -17.20
CA VAL A 241 9.80 -9.32 -18.28
C VAL A 241 10.69 -8.92 -19.48
N TYR A 242 10.75 -7.64 -19.83
CA TYR A 242 11.64 -7.10 -20.85
C TYR A 242 13.11 -7.38 -20.52
N PHE A 243 13.52 -7.14 -19.26
CA PHE A 243 14.89 -7.38 -18.82
C PHE A 243 15.27 -8.86 -18.92
N GLU A 244 14.33 -9.78 -18.62
CA GLU A 244 14.54 -11.21 -18.83
C GLU A 244 14.76 -11.57 -20.30
N CYS A 245 13.93 -11.03 -21.21
CA CYS A 245 14.10 -11.22 -22.66
C CYS A 245 15.46 -10.70 -23.12
N PHE A 246 15.85 -9.51 -22.67
CA PHE A 246 17.14 -8.91 -23.00
C PHE A 246 18.33 -9.79 -22.56
N ILE A 247 18.27 -10.36 -21.35
CA ILE A 247 19.31 -11.28 -20.86
C ILE A 247 19.34 -12.57 -21.69
N GLN A 248 18.18 -13.12 -22.07
CA GLN A 248 18.12 -14.35 -22.86
C GLN A 248 18.69 -14.14 -24.27
N GLU A 249 18.33 -13.05 -24.95
CA GLU A 249 18.84 -12.71 -26.28
C GLU A 249 20.34 -12.42 -26.27
N SER A 250 20.83 -11.64 -25.28
CA SER A 250 22.26 -11.36 -25.15
C SER A 250 23.08 -12.62 -24.84
N LYS A 251 22.54 -13.58 -24.06
CA LYS A 251 23.17 -14.89 -23.84
C LYS A 251 23.19 -15.74 -25.11
N LYS A 252 22.12 -15.72 -25.92
CA LYS A 252 22.08 -16.42 -27.23
C LYS A 252 23.13 -15.85 -28.18
N GLN A 253 23.23 -14.53 -28.29
CA GLN A 253 24.25 -13.86 -29.12
C GLN A 253 25.68 -14.22 -28.69
N LYS A 254 25.96 -14.25 -27.37
CA LYS A 254 27.26 -14.69 -26.84
C LYS A 254 27.60 -16.15 -27.15
N ARG A 255 26.60 -17.06 -27.17
CA ARG A 255 26.82 -18.46 -27.56
C ARG A 255 27.13 -18.59 -29.04
N ILE A 256 26.33 -17.94 -29.90
CA ILE A 256 26.54 -17.91 -31.35
C ILE A 256 27.96 -17.41 -31.69
N TYR A 257 28.42 -16.33 -31.04
CA TYR A 257 29.78 -15.84 -31.23
C TYR A 257 30.88 -16.80 -30.75
N LYS A 258 30.60 -17.62 -29.74
CA LYS A 258 31.54 -18.61 -29.20
C LYS A 258 31.58 -19.89 -30.03
N ASP A 259 30.51 -20.19 -30.76
CA ASP A 259 30.43 -21.31 -31.70
C ASP A 259 30.96 -20.93 -33.10
N LEU A 260 31.19 -19.64 -33.35
CA LEU A 260 31.76 -19.07 -34.59
C LEU A 260 33.28 -18.82 -34.53
N VAL A 261 33.90 -18.88 -33.33
CA VAL A 261 35.34 -18.73 -33.08
C VAL A 261 35.93 -20.08 -32.72
#